data_AF-A0A8S3YYN6-F1
#
_entry.id   AF-A0A8S3YYN6-F1
#
_cell.length_a   1.000
_cell.length_b   1.000
_cell.length_c   1.000
_cell.angle_alpha   90.00
_cell.angle_beta   90.00
_cell.angle_gamma   90.00
#
_symmetry.space_group_name_H-M   'P 1'
#
loop_
_entity.id
_entity.type
_entity.pdbx_description
1 polymer ?
#
loop_
_entity_poly.entity_id
_entity_poly.type
_entity_poly.pdbx_seq_one_letter_code
_entity_poly.pdbx_strand_id
1 'polypeptide(L)'
;MGYLEFKSWVSHVAGLPETHFKVSRNPLTASFRFPAFSLSDVNRDGVMDATSIMWVADSALTFAQHYPYRNNEERWIPWADVRRNHLTFISSLEIVISRRLYDRHVPKWHLGAKVSLGFIGKSTATFPAELYIPGSQEILIKQTTQINGIDKTTRKSQPFPDWFRSKYEDQCSLKQGFRLEPFSRPQETYVYRHQVLWIETDSNAHTNFTSYVKYATDGLHSAMREASKDDSTDFASGHQDATSDNVTASSITNSSFAGETASWTSDVPSEAAFSGNTAWTGSSTGRRCSRRALKDMSKDILKQGLKLLRVCYINECLEGDVVDVHLWQEAGEEFTVRCSVEKGEQLICQIVLQYFSPPAKL
;
A
#
# COMPACT_ATOMS: atom_id res chain seq x y z
N MET A 1 -0.53 -2.91 -12.67
CA MET A 1 -1.38 -2.38 -13.76
C MET A 1 -0.64 -2.56 -15.07
N GLY A 2 -1.19 -3.36 -15.98
CA GLY A 2 -0.61 -3.54 -17.32
C GLY A 2 -0.73 -2.28 -18.18
N TYR A 3 0.03 -2.19 -19.28
CA TYR A 3 0.02 -1.01 -20.17
C TYR A 3 -1.37 -0.68 -20.76
N LEU A 4 -2.18 -1.70 -21.08
CA LEU A 4 -3.54 -1.51 -21.61
C LEU A 4 -4.51 -1.01 -20.53
N GLU A 5 -4.47 -1.59 -19.33
CA GLU A 5 -5.24 -1.13 -18.18
C GLU A 5 -4.90 0.32 -17.86
N PHE A 6 -3.61 0.68 -17.92
CA PHE A 6 -3.15 2.03 -17.70
C PHE A 6 -3.73 3.03 -18.70
N LYS A 7 -3.74 2.72 -20.00
CA LYS A 7 -4.36 3.57 -21.02
C LYS A 7 -5.87 3.75 -20.79
N SER A 8 -6.56 2.65 -20.48
CA SER A 8 -7.99 2.69 -20.17
C SER A 8 -8.25 3.59 -18.96
N TRP A 9 -7.45 3.44 -17.90
CA TRP A 9 -7.55 4.24 -16.70
C TRP A 9 -7.24 5.72 -16.93
N VAL A 10 -6.17 6.07 -17.66
CA VAL A 10 -5.90 7.48 -18.04
C VAL A 10 -7.07 8.05 -18.84
N SER A 11 -7.63 7.27 -19.77
CA SER A 11 -8.79 7.70 -20.58
C SER A 11 -10.04 7.89 -19.72
N HIS A 12 -10.24 7.04 -18.71
CA HIS A 12 -11.34 7.19 -17.75
C HIS A 12 -11.21 8.50 -16.95
N VAL A 13 -10.03 8.79 -16.40
CA VAL A 13 -9.79 10.04 -15.66
C VAL A 13 -9.88 11.27 -16.59
N ALA A 14 -9.43 11.14 -17.84
CA ALA A 14 -9.50 12.18 -18.87
C ALA A 14 -10.92 12.44 -19.40
N GLY A 15 -11.75 11.41 -19.44
CA GLY A 15 -13.14 11.47 -19.88
C GLY A 15 -14.07 12.11 -18.85
N LEU A 16 -13.57 12.41 -17.65
CA LEU A 16 -14.32 13.18 -16.66
C LEU A 16 -14.48 14.62 -17.19
N PRO A 17 -15.71 15.17 -17.22
CA PRO A 17 -15.99 16.51 -17.77
C PRO A 17 -15.17 17.66 -17.14
N GLU A 18 -14.48 17.41 -16.03
CA GLU A 18 -13.88 18.40 -15.15
C GLU A 18 -12.41 18.12 -14.78
N THR A 19 -11.65 17.35 -15.56
CA THR A 19 -10.24 17.06 -15.18
C THR A 19 -9.41 18.34 -14.96
N HIS A 20 -9.75 19.46 -15.62
CA HIS A 20 -9.17 20.79 -15.40
C HIS A 20 -7.63 20.81 -15.23
N PHE A 21 -6.92 20.09 -16.10
CA PHE A 21 -5.47 19.94 -16.00
C PHE A 21 -4.75 21.26 -16.31
N LYS A 22 -3.99 21.76 -15.33
CA LYS A 22 -3.22 23.00 -15.41
C LYS A 22 -1.78 22.73 -15.03
N VAL A 23 -0.84 23.43 -15.66
CA VAL A 23 0.58 23.37 -15.33
C VAL A 23 1.09 24.76 -14.96
N SER A 24 1.67 24.88 -13.77
CA SER A 24 2.50 26.01 -13.36
C SER A 24 3.98 25.66 -13.55
N ARG A 25 4.83 26.65 -13.87
CA ARG A 25 6.26 26.42 -14.08
C ARG A 25 7.12 26.71 -12.85
N ASN A 26 6.69 27.59 -11.94
CA ASN A 26 7.51 28.03 -10.80
C ASN A 26 6.72 27.95 -9.48
N PRO A 27 6.84 26.84 -8.71
CA PRO A 27 7.52 25.60 -9.06
C PRO A 27 6.75 24.78 -10.12
N LEU A 28 7.45 23.89 -10.83
CA LEU A 28 6.87 23.05 -11.87
C LEU A 28 5.85 22.08 -11.26
N THR A 29 4.57 22.33 -11.55
CA THR A 29 3.45 21.70 -10.85
C THR A 29 2.28 21.46 -11.78
N ALA A 30 1.76 20.24 -11.81
CA ALA A 30 0.47 19.90 -12.39
C ALA A 30 -0.64 20.02 -11.34
N SER A 31 -1.81 20.49 -11.73
CA SER A 31 -3.02 20.51 -10.89
C SER A 31 -4.24 20.11 -11.70
N PHE A 32 -5.08 19.25 -11.15
CA PHE A 32 -6.22 18.64 -11.86
C PHE A 32 -7.27 18.11 -10.87
N ARG A 33 -8.47 17.77 -11.36
CA ARG A 33 -9.45 16.98 -10.61
C ARG A 33 -9.16 15.50 -10.79
N PHE A 34 -9.27 14.76 -9.70
CA PHE A 34 -8.93 13.35 -9.63
C PHE A 34 -10.08 12.57 -8.97
N PRO A 35 -10.58 11.47 -9.58
CA PRO A 35 -11.71 10.73 -9.02
C PRO A 35 -11.47 10.20 -7.60
N ALA A 36 -10.21 9.94 -7.22
CA ALA A 36 -9.79 9.55 -5.88
C ALA A 36 -10.44 8.24 -5.40
N PHE A 37 -11.05 8.21 -4.22
CA PHE A 37 -11.50 6.97 -3.57
C PHE A 37 -12.87 6.50 -4.05
N SER A 38 -13.01 5.18 -4.12
CA SER A 38 -14.25 4.43 -4.34
C SER A 38 -14.77 3.84 -3.02
N LEU A 39 -15.99 3.29 -3.03
CA LEU A 39 -16.54 2.59 -1.86
C LEU A 39 -15.77 1.31 -1.52
N SER A 40 -15.09 0.68 -2.49
CA SER A 40 -14.27 -0.51 -2.26
C SER A 40 -12.95 -0.23 -1.55
N ASP A 41 -12.56 1.04 -1.39
CA ASP A 41 -11.33 1.43 -0.70
C ASP A 41 -11.47 1.50 0.83
N VAL A 42 -12.70 1.29 1.32
CA VAL A 42 -13.04 1.34 2.74
C VAL A 42 -13.24 -0.08 3.25
N ASN A 43 -12.51 -0.47 4.29
CA ASN A 43 -12.71 -1.78 4.92
C ASN A 43 -14.04 -1.87 5.69
N ARG A 44 -14.27 -3.05 6.27
CA ARG A 44 -15.46 -3.38 7.06
C ARG A 44 -15.67 -2.47 8.29
N ASP A 45 -14.62 -1.84 8.80
CA ASP A 45 -14.70 -0.91 9.92
C ASP A 45 -14.96 0.54 9.49
N GLY A 46 -15.16 0.79 8.19
CA GLY A 46 -15.40 2.15 7.68
C GLY A 46 -14.12 2.98 7.55
N VAL A 47 -12.94 2.35 7.62
CA VAL A 47 -11.63 3.01 7.57
C VAL A 47 -10.99 2.77 6.20
N MET A 48 -10.30 3.78 5.67
CA MET A 48 -9.54 3.64 4.42
C MET A 48 -8.32 2.74 4.61
N ASP A 49 -8.12 1.81 3.68
CA ASP A 49 -7.02 0.86 3.73
C ASP A 49 -5.70 1.55 3.36
N ALA A 50 -4.61 1.20 4.05
CA ALA A 50 -3.31 1.83 3.81
C ALA A 50 -2.85 1.65 2.35
N THR A 51 -3.11 0.48 1.77
CA THR A 51 -2.84 0.18 0.36
C THR A 51 -3.70 1.00 -0.59
N SER A 52 -4.99 1.21 -0.28
CA SER A 52 -5.87 2.09 -1.07
C SER A 52 -5.42 3.54 -1.03
N ILE A 53 -5.00 4.05 0.13
CA ILE A 53 -4.42 5.40 0.25
C ILE A 53 -3.18 5.55 -0.62
N MET A 54 -2.26 4.57 -0.58
CA MET A 54 -1.08 4.55 -1.44
C MET A 54 -1.46 4.52 -2.92
N TRP A 55 -2.37 3.63 -3.32
CA TRP A 55 -2.81 3.51 -4.70
C TRP A 55 -3.42 4.79 -5.23
N VAL A 56 -4.30 5.45 -4.47
CA VAL A 56 -4.92 6.72 -4.87
C VAL A 56 -3.89 7.83 -5.03
N ALA A 57 -2.94 7.95 -4.08
CA ALA A 57 -1.91 8.98 -4.13
C ALA A 57 -0.89 8.76 -5.25
N ASP A 58 -0.41 7.53 -5.45
CA ASP A 58 0.48 7.17 -6.55
C ASP A 58 -0.21 7.24 -7.92
N SER A 59 -1.49 6.90 -7.98
CA SER A 59 -2.28 7.07 -9.20
C SER A 59 -2.38 8.54 -9.60
N ALA A 60 -2.59 9.47 -8.66
CA ALA A 60 -2.56 10.90 -9.00
C ALA A 60 -1.19 11.34 -9.56
N LEU A 61 -0.08 10.90 -8.95
CA LEU A 61 1.27 11.15 -9.47
C LEU A 61 1.45 10.59 -10.89
N THR A 62 1.08 9.32 -11.09
CA THR A 62 1.23 8.64 -12.39
C THR A 62 0.34 9.28 -13.46
N PHE A 63 -0.87 9.72 -13.11
CA PHE A 63 -1.73 10.49 -14.01
C PHE A 63 -1.00 11.74 -14.52
N ALA A 64 -0.44 12.54 -13.61
CA ALA A 64 0.26 13.78 -13.97
C ALA A 64 1.45 13.55 -14.90
N GLN A 65 2.19 12.46 -14.71
CA GLN A 65 3.35 12.10 -15.55
C GLN A 65 2.97 11.66 -16.97
N HIS A 66 1.76 11.10 -17.13
CA HIS A 66 1.35 10.44 -18.36
C HIS A 66 0.23 11.15 -19.12
N TYR A 67 -0.48 12.07 -18.49
CA TYR A 67 -1.54 12.84 -19.12
C TYR A 67 -0.96 13.89 -20.07
N PRO A 68 -1.29 13.84 -21.37
CA PRO A 68 -0.91 14.90 -22.27
C PRO A 68 -1.88 16.09 -22.12
N TYR A 69 -1.34 17.30 -22.02
CA TYR A 69 -2.10 18.55 -21.91
C TYR A 69 -1.77 19.46 -23.11
N ARG A 70 -2.72 20.34 -23.51
CA ARG A 70 -2.67 21.13 -24.76
C ARG A 70 -2.67 20.28 -26.03
N ASN A 71 -3.87 19.93 -26.51
CA ASN A 71 -4.08 19.24 -27.79
C ASN A 71 -3.29 17.93 -27.98
N ASN A 72 -3.01 17.23 -26.87
CA ASN A 72 -2.20 16.01 -26.82
C ASN A 72 -0.70 16.16 -27.15
N GLU A 73 -0.17 17.38 -27.24
CA GLU A 73 1.22 17.62 -27.67
C GLU A 73 2.18 17.79 -26.49
N GLU A 74 1.76 18.48 -25.42
CA GLU A 74 2.63 18.74 -24.27
C GLU A 74 2.37 17.75 -23.12
N ARG A 75 3.40 17.45 -22.34
CA ARG A 75 3.31 16.68 -21.09
C ARG A 75 3.92 17.49 -19.97
N TRP A 76 3.35 17.38 -18.76
CA TRP A 76 3.85 18.14 -17.61
C TRP A 76 5.36 17.94 -17.44
N ILE A 77 5.77 16.67 -17.48
CA ILE A 77 7.13 16.22 -17.70
C ILE A 77 7.08 15.15 -18.79
N PRO A 78 7.95 15.17 -19.81
CA PRO A 78 8.05 14.10 -20.81
C PRO A 78 8.68 12.84 -20.20
N TRP A 79 7.99 12.23 -19.23
CA TRP A 79 8.53 11.19 -18.36
C TRP A 79 8.94 9.92 -19.11
N ALA A 80 8.25 9.61 -20.21
CA ALA A 80 8.61 8.51 -21.11
C ALA A 80 10.02 8.71 -21.72
N ASP A 81 10.39 9.95 -22.03
CA ASP A 81 11.72 10.27 -22.58
C ASP A 81 12.79 10.23 -21.49
N VAL A 82 12.45 10.69 -20.27
CA VAL A 82 13.35 10.56 -19.11
C VAL A 82 13.66 9.10 -18.82
N ARG A 83 12.67 8.21 -18.93
CA ARG A 83 12.80 6.77 -18.63
C ARG A 83 13.15 5.90 -19.84
N ARG A 84 13.50 6.49 -20.98
CA ARG A 84 13.73 5.72 -22.21
C ARG A 84 14.77 4.61 -22.00
N ASN A 85 15.85 4.92 -21.30
CA ASN A 85 16.96 4.00 -21.03
C ASN A 85 16.99 3.49 -19.57
N HIS A 86 16.00 3.89 -18.75
CA HIS A 86 15.99 3.62 -17.32
C HIS A 86 14.79 2.78 -16.89
N LEU A 87 15.00 1.91 -15.92
CA LEU A 87 13.96 1.50 -14.98
C LEU A 87 13.88 2.53 -13.86
N THR A 88 12.72 2.63 -13.22
CA THR A 88 12.52 3.53 -12.10
C THR A 88 11.95 2.76 -10.93
N PHE A 89 12.62 2.89 -9.78
CA PHE A 89 12.23 2.23 -8.54
C PHE A 89 11.95 3.29 -7.48
N ILE A 90 10.88 3.10 -6.70
CA ILE A 90 10.62 3.94 -5.54
C ILE A 90 11.61 3.54 -4.46
N SER A 91 12.39 4.49 -3.94
CA SER A 91 13.37 4.25 -2.89
C SER A 91 12.91 4.77 -1.53
N SER A 92 12.10 5.83 -1.52
CA SER A 92 11.50 6.37 -0.30
C SER A 92 10.10 6.90 -0.57
N LEU A 93 9.18 6.64 0.35
CA LEU A 93 7.82 7.12 0.31
C LEU A 93 7.42 7.62 1.69
N GLU A 94 6.85 8.82 1.75
CA GLU A 94 6.12 9.31 2.93
C GLU A 94 4.72 9.74 2.51
N ILE A 95 3.71 9.33 3.28
CA ILE A 95 2.33 9.79 3.16
C ILE A 95 1.88 10.29 4.53
N VAL A 96 1.56 11.59 4.59
CA VAL A 96 0.92 12.24 5.74
C VAL A 96 -0.57 12.37 5.44
N ILE A 97 -1.39 11.89 6.36
CA ILE A 97 -2.84 11.77 6.20
C ILE A 97 -3.52 12.68 7.23
N SER A 98 -4.46 13.49 6.78
CA SER A 98 -5.31 14.30 7.66
C SER A 98 -6.36 13.44 8.35
N ARG A 99 -6.65 13.74 9.62
CA ARG A 99 -7.74 13.07 10.36
C ARG A 99 -9.08 13.24 9.65
N ARG A 100 -9.27 14.33 8.90
CA ARG A 100 -10.47 14.58 8.09
C ARG A 100 -10.69 13.59 6.95
N LEU A 101 -9.66 12.85 6.51
CA LEU A 101 -9.87 11.74 5.60
C LEU A 101 -10.77 10.66 6.21
N TYR A 102 -10.85 10.54 7.54
CA TYR A 102 -11.70 9.56 8.22
C TYR A 102 -13.06 10.11 8.65
N ASP A 103 -13.35 11.39 8.38
CA ASP A 103 -14.68 11.95 8.62
C ASP A 103 -15.65 11.48 7.52
N ARG A 104 -16.71 10.78 7.90
CA ARG A 104 -17.74 10.26 6.97
C ARG A 104 -18.47 11.36 6.19
N HIS A 105 -18.47 12.60 6.69
CA HIS A 105 -19.13 13.74 6.05
C HIS A 105 -18.23 14.46 5.04
N VAL A 106 -16.93 14.12 5.01
CA VAL A 106 -16.00 14.65 4.02
C VAL A 106 -16.10 13.83 2.72
N PRO A 107 -16.36 14.47 1.56
CA PRO A 107 -16.35 13.78 0.28
C PRO A 107 -14.93 13.34 -0.08
N LYS A 108 -14.80 12.08 -0.51
CA LYS A 108 -13.51 11.44 -0.83
C LYS A 108 -13.36 11.14 -2.32
N TRP A 109 -14.32 11.58 -3.12
CA TRP A 109 -14.34 11.47 -4.57
C TRP A 109 -14.18 12.84 -5.23
N HIS A 110 -13.66 12.87 -6.45
CA HIS A 110 -13.39 14.09 -7.23
C HIS A 110 -12.51 15.11 -6.48
N LEU A 111 -11.48 14.64 -5.78
CA LEU A 111 -10.52 15.48 -5.08
C LEU A 111 -9.73 16.37 -6.05
N GLY A 112 -9.28 17.51 -5.55
CA GLY A 112 -8.23 18.27 -6.21
C GLY A 112 -6.90 17.55 -6.00
N ALA A 113 -6.10 17.44 -7.05
CA ALA A 113 -4.75 16.92 -7.00
C ALA A 113 -3.76 17.99 -7.42
N LYS A 114 -2.61 18.02 -6.75
CA LYS A 114 -1.45 18.85 -7.10
C LYS A 114 -0.21 17.97 -7.05
N VAL A 115 0.53 17.91 -8.14
CA VAL A 115 1.75 17.10 -8.25
C VAL A 115 2.88 18.01 -8.69
N SER A 116 3.97 18.04 -7.94
CA SER A 116 5.12 18.92 -8.20
C SER A 116 6.38 18.13 -8.51
N LEU A 117 7.29 18.74 -9.27
CA LEU A 117 8.65 18.25 -9.38
C LEU A 117 9.40 18.77 -8.16
N GLY A 118 9.68 17.88 -7.22
CA GLY A 118 10.28 18.24 -5.94
C GLY A 118 11.76 18.55 -6.08
N PHE A 119 12.53 17.57 -6.53
CA PHE A 119 13.99 17.67 -6.60
C PHE A 119 14.51 16.76 -7.71
N ILE A 120 15.61 17.15 -8.36
CA ILE A 120 16.32 16.33 -9.34
C ILE A 120 17.77 16.17 -8.88
N GLY A 121 18.12 14.96 -8.48
CA GLY A 121 19.50 14.56 -8.18
C GLY A 121 20.23 14.04 -9.43
N LYS A 122 21.40 13.43 -9.22
CA LYS A 122 22.16 12.78 -10.30
C LYS A 122 21.35 11.64 -10.92
N SER A 123 20.90 10.69 -10.10
CA SER A 123 20.11 9.52 -10.50
C SER A 123 18.81 9.38 -9.71
N THR A 124 18.37 10.44 -9.02
CA THR A 124 17.16 10.43 -8.20
C THR A 124 16.26 11.59 -8.57
N ALA A 125 14.96 11.41 -8.37
CA ALA A 125 13.96 12.47 -8.54
C ALA A 125 12.92 12.35 -7.42
N THR A 126 12.46 13.49 -6.90
CA THR A 126 11.43 13.54 -5.85
C THR A 126 10.16 14.17 -6.40
N PHE A 127 9.01 13.61 -6.06
CA PHE A 127 7.69 14.06 -6.48
C PHE A 127 6.76 14.22 -5.27
N PRO A 128 6.53 15.46 -4.81
CA PRO A 128 5.44 15.77 -3.89
C PRO A 128 4.10 15.69 -4.60
N ALA A 129 3.10 15.12 -3.93
CA ALA A 129 1.71 15.14 -4.34
C ALA A 129 0.81 15.52 -3.17
N GLU A 130 -0.23 16.31 -3.44
CA GLU A 130 -1.23 16.74 -2.46
C GLU A 130 -2.63 16.43 -3.03
N LEU A 131 -3.46 15.78 -2.22
CA LEU A 131 -4.88 15.58 -2.50
C LEU A 131 -5.70 16.37 -1.49
N TYR A 132 -6.65 17.16 -1.99
CA TYR A 132 -7.40 18.13 -1.19
C TYR A 132 -8.86 18.22 -1.64
N ILE A 133 -9.72 18.73 -0.76
CA ILE A 133 -11.12 18.99 -1.12
C ILE A 133 -11.15 20.23 -2.04
N PRO A 134 -11.75 20.15 -3.24
CA PRO A 134 -11.80 21.28 -4.15
C PRO A 134 -12.50 22.50 -3.53
N GLY A 135 -11.89 23.68 -3.70
CA GLY A 135 -12.36 24.93 -3.07
C GLY A 135 -11.98 25.07 -1.60
N SER A 136 -11.42 24.04 -0.97
CA SER A 136 -10.82 24.10 0.36
C SER A 136 -9.30 24.27 0.27
N GLN A 137 -8.71 24.85 1.31
CA GLN A 137 -7.26 24.83 1.54
C GLN A 137 -6.81 23.57 2.29
N GLU A 138 -7.75 22.70 2.65
CA GLU A 138 -7.47 21.53 3.47
C GLU A 138 -6.95 20.36 2.65
N ILE A 139 -5.71 19.97 2.94
CA ILE A 139 -5.05 18.80 2.37
C ILE A 139 -5.48 17.56 3.15
N LEU A 140 -6.03 16.57 2.44
CA LEU A 140 -6.38 15.27 3.02
C LEU A 140 -5.18 14.33 3.03
N ILE A 141 -4.39 14.34 1.96
CA ILE A 141 -3.22 13.47 1.79
C ILE A 141 -2.08 14.28 1.23
N LYS A 142 -0.91 14.17 1.85
CA LYS A 142 0.35 14.71 1.34
C LYS A 142 1.34 13.57 1.18
N GLN A 143 1.73 13.29 -0.06
CA GLN A 143 2.72 12.28 -0.42
C GLN A 143 4.03 12.94 -0.84
N THR A 144 5.16 12.35 -0.46
CA THR A 144 6.47 12.62 -1.05
C THR A 144 7.10 11.31 -1.47
N THR A 145 7.33 11.16 -2.78
CA THR A 145 7.94 9.95 -3.35
C THR A 145 9.31 10.29 -3.92
N GLN A 146 10.34 9.55 -3.52
CA GLN A 146 11.63 9.55 -4.21
C GLN A 146 11.77 8.29 -5.05
N ILE A 147 12.24 8.49 -6.28
CA ILE A 147 12.56 7.42 -7.20
C ILE A 147 14.03 7.47 -7.60
N ASN A 148 14.55 6.31 -7.99
CA ASN A 148 15.90 6.14 -8.51
C ASN A 148 15.85 5.66 -9.96
N GLY A 149 16.69 6.24 -10.82
CA GLY A 149 16.93 5.77 -12.19
C GLY A 149 17.99 4.68 -12.21
N ILE A 150 17.63 3.53 -12.79
CA ILE A 150 18.49 2.35 -12.91
C ILE A 150 18.62 1.99 -14.39
N ASP A 151 19.83 1.72 -14.85
CA ASP A 151 20.07 1.29 -16.22
C ASP A 151 19.43 -0.09 -16.49
N LYS A 152 18.67 -0.20 -17.57
CA LYS A 152 17.90 -1.41 -17.93
C LYS A 152 18.78 -2.65 -18.12
N THR A 153 20.00 -2.45 -18.60
CA THR A 153 20.91 -3.54 -18.99
C THR A 153 21.80 -3.94 -17.82
N THR A 154 22.46 -2.97 -17.19
CA THR A 154 23.46 -3.21 -16.14
C THR A 154 22.84 -3.35 -14.75
N ARG A 155 21.58 -2.93 -14.57
CA ARG A 155 20.86 -2.91 -13.29
C ARG A 155 21.59 -2.09 -12.21
N LYS A 156 22.37 -1.10 -12.62
CA LYS A 156 23.08 -0.17 -11.73
C LYS A 156 22.45 1.23 -11.78
N SER A 157 22.67 2.00 -10.72
CA SER A 157 22.28 3.42 -10.65
C SER A 157 22.84 4.20 -11.85
N GLN A 158 21.96 4.86 -12.59
CA GLN A 158 22.32 5.60 -13.80
C GLN A 158 21.82 7.05 -13.68
N PRO A 159 22.67 8.04 -14.01
CA PRO A 159 22.23 9.42 -14.01
C PRO A 159 21.04 9.63 -14.95
N PHE A 160 20.11 10.52 -14.56
CA PHE A 160 19.09 10.99 -15.48
C PHE A 160 19.72 11.82 -16.61
N PRO A 161 19.07 11.90 -17.79
CA PRO A 161 19.58 12.68 -18.91
C PRO A 161 19.90 14.13 -18.53
N ASP A 162 21.00 14.67 -19.04
CA ASP A 162 21.45 16.04 -18.72
C ASP A 162 20.39 17.09 -19.08
N TRP A 163 19.71 16.92 -20.22
CA TRP A 163 18.63 17.82 -20.64
C TRP A 163 17.49 17.89 -19.60
N PHE A 164 17.19 16.81 -18.88
CA PHE A 164 16.12 16.79 -17.89
C PHE A 164 16.52 17.62 -16.67
N ARG A 165 17.77 17.49 -16.23
CA ARG A 165 18.31 18.26 -15.10
C ARG A 165 18.39 19.74 -15.44
N SER A 166 19.11 20.08 -16.52
CA SER A 166 19.31 21.47 -16.94
C SER A 166 18.02 22.22 -17.26
N LYS A 167 16.97 21.51 -17.71
CA LYS A 167 15.70 22.15 -18.06
C LYS A 167 14.80 22.45 -16.86
N TYR A 168 14.90 21.68 -15.78
CA TYR A 168 13.89 21.70 -14.71
C TYR A 168 14.45 21.87 -13.29
N GLU A 169 15.77 21.92 -13.10
CA GLU A 169 16.38 22.07 -11.78
C GLU A 169 15.94 23.37 -11.06
N ASP A 170 15.77 24.46 -11.81
CA ASP A 170 15.35 25.78 -11.32
C ASP A 170 13.86 25.85 -10.96
N GLN A 171 13.09 24.86 -11.42
CA GLN A 171 11.65 24.77 -11.21
C GLN A 171 11.27 23.78 -10.09
N CYS A 172 12.26 23.20 -9.41
CA CYS A 172 12.06 22.25 -8.33
C CYS A 172 11.42 22.90 -7.09
N SER A 173 10.43 22.24 -6.48
CA SER A 173 9.73 22.75 -5.29
C SER A 173 10.45 22.48 -3.97
N LEU A 174 11.46 21.61 -3.96
CA LEU A 174 12.27 21.24 -2.80
C LEU A 174 13.73 21.60 -3.04
N LYS A 175 14.42 21.99 -1.97
CA LYS A 175 15.86 22.34 -2.02
C LYS A 175 16.78 21.12 -2.04
N GLN A 176 16.29 19.98 -1.58
CA GLN A 176 17.07 18.74 -1.46
C GLN A 176 16.19 17.52 -1.72
N GLY A 177 16.84 16.39 -2.01
CA GLY A 177 16.16 15.11 -2.19
C GLY A 177 15.50 14.61 -0.91
N PHE A 178 14.52 13.73 -1.08
CA PHE A 178 13.80 13.08 0.01
C PHE A 178 14.32 11.65 0.22
N ARG A 179 15.03 11.41 1.32
CA ARG A 179 15.57 10.09 1.64
C ARG A 179 15.17 9.68 3.04
N LEU A 180 14.62 8.48 3.15
CA LEU A 180 14.39 7.81 4.43
C LEU A 180 15.57 6.87 4.68
N GLU A 181 16.19 7.00 5.85
CA GLU A 181 17.25 6.08 6.26
C GLU A 181 16.66 4.80 6.85
N PRO A 182 17.26 3.64 6.56
CA PRO A 182 16.96 2.41 7.27
C PRO A 182 17.23 2.57 8.77
N PHE A 183 16.48 1.82 9.58
CA PHE A 183 16.63 1.72 11.03
C PHE A 183 16.96 0.29 11.46
N SER A 184 17.50 0.13 12.67
CA SER A 184 17.83 -1.19 13.20
C SER A 184 16.58 -1.90 13.71
N ARG A 185 16.40 -3.18 13.33
CA ARG A 185 15.39 -4.05 13.93
C ARG A 185 15.88 -4.52 15.31
N PRO A 186 15.08 -4.42 16.39
CA PRO A 186 15.44 -4.97 17.69
C PRO A 186 15.39 -6.50 17.69
N GLN A 187 15.93 -7.11 18.74
CA GLN A 187 15.91 -8.57 18.90
C GLN A 187 14.50 -9.10 19.17
N GLU A 188 13.71 -8.39 19.98
CA GLU A 188 12.32 -8.75 20.30
C GLU A 188 11.35 -8.07 19.34
N THR A 189 10.67 -8.87 18.52
CA THR A 189 9.64 -8.41 17.57
C THR A 189 8.49 -9.41 17.52
N TYR A 190 7.32 -8.96 17.06
CA TYR A 190 6.29 -9.85 16.56
C TYR A 190 6.64 -10.25 15.12
N VAL A 191 6.57 -11.53 14.77
CA VAL A 191 6.95 -12.05 13.45
C VAL A 191 5.72 -12.62 12.75
N TYR A 192 5.45 -12.11 11.55
CA TYR A 192 4.43 -12.61 10.65
C TYR A 192 5.09 -13.11 9.37
N ARG A 193 4.88 -14.38 9.03
CA ARG A 193 5.45 -14.99 7.81
C ARG A 193 4.44 -14.93 6.66
N HIS A 194 4.91 -14.45 5.50
CA HIS A 194 4.10 -14.34 4.29
C HIS A 194 4.84 -14.94 3.09
N GLN A 195 4.09 -15.57 2.18
CA GLN A 195 4.62 -16.01 0.89
C GLN A 195 4.08 -15.08 -0.19
N VAL A 196 4.97 -14.50 -1.00
CA VAL A 196 4.59 -13.60 -2.10
C VAL A 196 3.77 -14.37 -3.13
N LEU A 197 2.54 -13.90 -3.36
CA LEU A 197 1.61 -14.49 -4.32
C LEU A 197 1.78 -13.86 -5.71
N TRP A 198 1.41 -14.60 -6.75
CA TRP A 198 1.43 -14.10 -8.13
C TRP A 198 0.69 -12.77 -8.30
N ILE A 199 -0.51 -12.64 -7.70
CA ILE A 199 -1.35 -11.44 -7.78
C ILE A 199 -0.71 -10.20 -7.11
N GLU A 200 0.31 -10.41 -6.28
CA GLU A 200 1.06 -9.37 -5.60
C GLU A 200 2.24 -8.87 -6.44
N THR A 201 2.47 -9.43 -7.63
CA THR A 201 3.53 -9.03 -8.55
C THR A 201 3.04 -8.04 -9.62
N ASP A 202 3.97 -7.26 -10.15
CA ASP A 202 3.73 -6.27 -11.20
C ASP A 202 4.14 -6.77 -12.60
N SER A 203 4.02 -5.91 -13.62
CA SER A 203 4.38 -6.26 -14.99
C SER A 203 5.88 -6.52 -15.21
N ASN A 204 6.72 -6.26 -14.21
CA ASN A 204 8.15 -6.56 -14.23
C ASN A 204 8.47 -7.86 -13.47
N ALA A 205 7.44 -8.61 -13.05
CA ALA A 205 7.55 -9.82 -12.24
C ALA A 205 8.20 -9.59 -10.85
N HIS A 206 8.16 -8.36 -10.34
CA HIS A 206 8.56 -8.05 -8.97
C HIS A 206 7.34 -7.85 -8.10
N THR A 207 7.49 -8.07 -6.79
CA THR A 207 6.45 -7.73 -5.81
C THR A 207 6.11 -6.24 -5.91
N ASN A 208 4.83 -5.92 -6.02
CA ASN A 208 4.34 -4.56 -6.08
C ASN A 208 4.70 -3.81 -4.77
N PHE A 209 5.17 -2.58 -4.89
CA PHE A 209 5.63 -1.78 -3.76
C PHE A 209 4.57 -1.59 -2.65
N THR A 210 3.27 -1.61 -3.01
CA THR A 210 2.16 -1.51 -2.05
C THR A 210 1.94 -2.80 -1.26
N SER A 211 2.29 -3.97 -1.82
CA SER A 211 2.11 -5.28 -1.16
C SER A 211 2.91 -5.37 0.13
N TYR A 212 4.10 -4.78 0.19
CA TYR A 212 4.91 -4.76 1.42
C TYR A 212 4.19 -4.07 2.59
N VAL A 213 3.45 -2.99 2.32
CA VAL A 213 2.63 -2.30 3.33
C VAL A 213 1.45 -3.17 3.74
N LYS A 214 0.86 -3.90 2.78
CA LYS A 214 -0.17 -4.90 3.07
C LYS A 214 0.34 -5.96 4.05
N TYR A 215 1.54 -6.50 3.85
CA TYR A 215 2.12 -7.51 4.72
C TYR A 215 2.29 -6.99 6.16
N ALA A 216 2.73 -5.74 6.30
CA ALA A 216 2.84 -5.07 7.59
C ALA A 216 1.47 -4.93 8.29
N THR A 217 0.44 -4.49 7.57
CA THR A 217 -0.91 -4.36 8.13
C THR A 217 -1.54 -5.71 8.45
N ASP A 218 -1.34 -6.73 7.62
CA ASP A 218 -1.85 -8.09 7.85
C ASP A 218 -1.20 -8.71 9.10
N GLY A 219 0.12 -8.55 9.25
CA GLY A 219 0.85 -8.97 10.44
C GLY A 219 0.36 -8.26 11.70
N LEU A 220 0.09 -6.95 11.62
CA LEU A 220 -0.46 -6.19 12.74
C LEU A 220 -1.87 -6.69 13.12
N HIS A 221 -2.74 -6.94 12.14
CA HIS A 221 -4.05 -7.53 12.39
C HIS A 221 -3.95 -8.96 12.97
N SER A 222 -2.96 -9.75 12.55
CA SER A 222 -2.71 -11.09 13.11
C SER A 222 -2.34 -11.00 14.58
N ALA A 223 -1.41 -10.12 14.94
CA ALA A 223 -1.01 -9.88 16.33
C ALA A 223 -2.20 -9.50 17.21
N MET A 224 -3.08 -8.62 16.71
CA MET A 224 -4.28 -8.21 17.45
C MET A 224 -5.29 -9.36 17.64
N ARG A 225 -5.41 -10.27 16.67
CA ARG A 225 -6.29 -11.45 16.79
C ARG A 225 -5.77 -12.45 17.80
N GLU A 226 -4.47 -12.70 17.81
CA GLU A 226 -3.81 -13.61 18.76
C GLU A 226 -3.94 -13.07 20.19
N ALA A 227 -3.66 -11.78 20.40
CA ALA A 227 -3.85 -11.12 21.69
C ALA A 227 -5.29 -11.22 22.23
N SER A 228 -6.29 -11.23 21.35
CA SER A 228 -7.70 -11.38 21.74
C SER A 228 -8.05 -12.78 22.28
N LYS A 229 -7.34 -13.82 21.82
CA LYS A 229 -7.62 -15.21 22.20
C LYS A 229 -7.06 -15.51 23.59
N ASP A 230 -5.86 -15.03 23.89
CA ASP A 230 -5.22 -15.23 25.19
C ASP A 230 -6.06 -14.64 26.34
N ASP A 231 -6.65 -13.46 26.12
CA ASP A 231 -7.52 -12.81 27.12
C ASP A 231 -8.83 -13.60 27.37
N SER A 232 -9.29 -14.41 26.40
CA SER A 232 -10.51 -15.22 26.53
C SER A 232 -10.28 -16.55 27.25
N THR A 233 -9.07 -17.11 27.19
CA THR A 233 -8.74 -18.38 27.84
C THR A 233 -8.52 -18.24 29.34
N ASP A 234 -8.12 -17.06 29.83
CA ASP A 234 -7.97 -16.80 31.27
C ASP A 234 -9.31 -16.64 32.00
N PHE A 235 -10.40 -16.32 31.28
CA PHE A 235 -11.75 -16.31 31.87
C PHE A 235 -12.40 -17.70 31.93
N ALA A 236 -11.99 -18.63 31.06
CA ALA A 236 -12.56 -19.98 31.00
C ALA A 236 -11.99 -20.93 32.07
N SER A 237 -10.90 -20.57 32.74
CA SER A 237 -10.27 -21.38 33.79
C SER A 237 -10.82 -21.09 35.21
N GLY A 238 -11.79 -20.19 35.36
CA GLY A 238 -12.37 -19.79 36.65
C GLY A 238 -13.65 -20.51 37.10
N HIS A 239 -14.28 -21.34 36.25
CA HIS A 239 -15.50 -22.08 36.61
C HIS A 239 -15.51 -23.47 35.98
N GLN A 240 -14.86 -24.43 36.65
CA GLN A 240 -15.21 -25.84 36.56
C GLN A 240 -15.31 -26.40 37.97
N ASP A 241 -16.48 -26.19 38.56
CA ASP A 241 -17.04 -27.14 39.54
C ASP A 241 -18.29 -27.76 38.91
N ALA A 242 -18.27 -29.10 38.88
CA ALA A 242 -19.39 -30.03 38.80
C ALA A 242 -20.46 -29.82 37.69
N THR A 243 -20.40 -30.64 36.65
CA THR A 243 -21.21 -31.89 36.56
C THR A 243 -21.08 -32.48 35.15
N SER A 244 -20.64 -33.73 35.12
CA SER A 244 -20.71 -34.60 33.95
C SER A 244 -22.17 -34.96 33.69
N ASP A 245 -22.64 -34.76 32.47
CA ASP A 245 -23.63 -35.67 31.91
C ASP A 245 -23.43 -35.82 30.40
N ASN A 246 -23.22 -37.09 30.03
CA ASN A 246 -23.11 -37.61 28.69
C ASN A 246 -24.40 -37.38 27.91
N VAL A 247 -24.32 -36.71 26.75
CA VAL A 247 -25.30 -36.94 25.67
C VAL A 247 -24.60 -37.11 24.34
N THR A 248 -24.95 -38.23 23.72
CA THR A 248 -24.48 -38.87 22.51
C THR A 248 -24.61 -38.01 21.24
N ALA A 249 -23.59 -38.13 20.39
CA ALA A 249 -23.58 -37.67 19.01
C ALA A 249 -24.71 -38.30 18.18
N SER A 250 -25.32 -37.51 17.31
CA SER A 250 -26.14 -38.00 16.20
C SER A 250 -25.79 -37.23 14.94
N SER A 251 -25.20 -37.97 14.00
CA SER A 251 -24.91 -37.63 12.62
C SER A 251 -26.19 -37.29 11.86
N ILE A 252 -26.19 -36.15 11.15
CA ILE A 252 -27.18 -35.85 10.12
C ILE A 252 -26.48 -35.84 8.77
N THR A 253 -26.97 -36.74 7.91
CA THR A 253 -26.54 -37.02 6.55
C THR A 253 -27.10 -36.00 5.56
N ASN A 254 -26.28 -35.71 4.54
CA ASN A 254 -26.68 -34.96 3.35
C ASN A 254 -27.79 -35.70 2.60
N SER A 255 -28.81 -34.97 2.16
CA SER A 255 -29.75 -35.44 1.13
C SER A 255 -29.67 -34.55 -0.10
N SER A 256 -29.64 -35.28 -1.22
CA SER A 256 -29.55 -34.88 -2.61
C SER A 256 -30.72 -34.02 -3.09
N PHE A 257 -30.42 -33.05 -3.95
CA PHE A 257 -31.39 -32.51 -4.89
C PHE A 257 -30.85 -32.66 -6.31
N ALA A 258 -31.45 -33.58 -7.05
CA ALA A 258 -31.30 -33.73 -8.49
C ALA A 258 -32.34 -32.84 -9.17
N GLY A 259 -31.92 -32.07 -10.19
CA GLY A 259 -32.79 -31.25 -11.02
C GLY A 259 -32.09 -31.00 -12.35
N GLU A 260 -32.76 -31.41 -13.42
CA GLU A 260 -32.21 -31.69 -14.74
C GLU A 260 -31.75 -30.48 -15.57
N THR A 261 -30.94 -30.86 -16.55
CA THR A 261 -30.22 -30.14 -17.59
C THR A 261 -31.09 -29.46 -18.66
N ALA A 262 -30.59 -28.34 -19.20
CA ALA A 262 -30.81 -27.95 -20.59
C ALA A 262 -29.47 -27.54 -21.21
N SER A 263 -29.10 -28.25 -22.28
CA SER A 263 -27.84 -28.24 -22.99
C SER A 263 -27.68 -27.04 -23.93
N TRP A 264 -26.49 -26.46 -23.98
CA TRP A 264 -25.94 -25.86 -25.20
C TRP A 264 -24.50 -26.35 -25.35
N THR A 265 -24.30 -27.17 -26.39
CA THR A 265 -23.02 -27.78 -26.77
C THR A 265 -22.22 -26.83 -27.65
N SER A 266 -20.96 -26.61 -27.30
CA SER A 266 -19.92 -26.28 -28.27
C SER A 266 -18.58 -26.83 -27.77
N ASP A 267 -18.08 -27.81 -28.50
CA ASP A 267 -16.88 -28.59 -28.24
C ASP A 267 -15.59 -27.76 -28.24
N VAL A 268 -14.80 -27.86 -27.17
CA VAL A 268 -13.35 -27.55 -27.18
C VAL A 268 -12.64 -28.57 -26.25
N PRO A 269 -11.47 -29.14 -26.62
CA PRO A 269 -10.90 -30.32 -25.96
C PRO A 269 -10.32 -30.06 -24.57
N SER A 270 -10.33 -31.14 -23.77
CA SER A 270 -9.98 -31.26 -22.36
C SER A 270 -8.48 -31.34 -22.04
N GLU A 271 -8.21 -31.21 -20.73
CA GLU A 271 -6.98 -31.47 -19.94
C GLU A 271 -6.04 -30.25 -19.81
N ALA A 272 -5.75 -29.70 -18.62
CA ALA A 272 -5.63 -30.32 -17.30
C ALA A 272 -6.39 -29.53 -16.21
N ALA A 273 -7.11 -30.28 -15.36
CA ALA A 273 -7.79 -29.77 -14.19
C ALA A 273 -6.79 -29.42 -13.07
N PHE A 274 -6.66 -28.14 -12.74
CA PHE A 274 -5.97 -27.68 -11.54
C PHE A 274 -6.98 -27.63 -10.38
N SER A 275 -7.28 -28.79 -9.79
CA SER A 275 -8.01 -28.87 -8.52
C SER A 275 -6.99 -28.72 -7.37
N GLY A 276 -6.79 -27.49 -6.92
CA GLY A 276 -5.91 -27.16 -5.79
C GLY A 276 -6.58 -26.18 -4.85
N ASN A 277 -7.71 -26.58 -4.26
CA ASN A 277 -8.33 -25.83 -3.18
C ASN A 277 -7.60 -26.16 -1.87
N THR A 278 -6.38 -25.64 -1.70
CA THR A 278 -5.65 -25.68 -0.43
C THR A 278 -5.88 -24.38 0.31
N ALA A 279 -6.84 -24.40 1.24
CA ALA A 279 -6.93 -23.40 2.28
C ALA A 279 -5.62 -23.44 3.09
N TRP A 280 -4.70 -22.53 2.79
CA TRP A 280 -3.45 -22.40 3.51
C TRP A 280 -3.73 -21.69 4.84
N THR A 281 -3.97 -22.47 5.88
CA THR A 281 -3.91 -21.99 7.26
C THR A 281 -2.43 -21.76 7.58
N GLY A 282 -2.00 -20.50 7.65
CA GLY A 282 -0.63 -20.14 8.00
C GLY A 282 -0.19 -20.88 9.26
N SER A 283 0.69 -21.87 9.08
CA SER A 283 1.27 -22.64 10.17
C SER A 283 2.33 -21.78 10.84
N SER A 284 1.97 -21.18 11.98
CA SER A 284 2.87 -20.42 12.84
C SER A 284 3.81 -21.38 13.59
N THR A 285 4.79 -21.95 12.89
CA THR A 285 5.86 -22.72 13.54
C THR A 285 6.87 -21.79 14.20
N GLY A 286 6.63 -21.46 15.47
CA GLY A 286 7.64 -21.59 16.53
C GLY A 286 8.80 -20.59 16.62
N ARG A 287 8.52 -19.29 16.78
CA ARG A 287 9.27 -18.41 17.70
C ARG A 287 8.24 -17.65 18.54
N ARG A 288 8.37 -17.66 19.87
CA ARG A 288 7.47 -16.93 20.78
C ARG A 288 7.49 -15.43 20.41
N CYS A 289 6.46 -14.98 19.70
CA CYS A 289 6.14 -13.58 19.51
C CYS A 289 5.89 -12.94 20.88
N SER A 290 6.69 -11.94 21.26
CA SER A 290 6.46 -11.21 22.50
C SER A 290 5.33 -10.21 22.26
N ARG A 291 4.16 -10.41 22.89
CA ARG A 291 3.05 -9.43 22.93
C ARG A 291 3.53 -8.04 23.39
N ARG A 292 4.65 -7.98 24.13
CA ARG A 292 5.30 -6.75 24.57
C ARG A 292 5.81 -5.88 23.43
N ALA A 293 6.03 -6.45 22.24
CA ALA A 293 6.51 -5.71 21.08
C ALA A 293 5.48 -4.69 20.55
N LEU A 294 4.18 -4.87 20.83
CA LEU A 294 3.07 -4.05 20.31
C LEU A 294 2.13 -3.56 21.43
N LYS A 295 2.71 -3.10 22.55
CA LYS A 295 2.00 -2.77 23.81
C LYS A 295 0.90 -1.72 23.70
N ASP A 296 1.04 -0.72 22.82
CA ASP A 296 0.13 0.42 22.71
C ASP A 296 -0.82 0.28 21.52
N MET A 297 -0.81 -0.89 20.86
CA MET A 297 -1.65 -1.19 19.72
C MET A 297 -2.87 -2.02 20.13
N SER A 298 -4.04 -1.63 19.61
CA SER A 298 -5.29 -2.36 19.76
C SER A 298 -6.12 -2.21 18.49
N LYS A 299 -7.17 -3.02 18.35
CA LYS A 299 -8.14 -2.86 17.23
C LYS A 299 -8.76 -1.46 17.22
N ASP A 300 -9.03 -0.87 18.37
CA ASP A 300 -9.62 0.47 18.46
C ASP A 300 -8.67 1.57 17.99
N ILE A 301 -7.35 1.38 18.19
CA ILE A 301 -6.32 2.27 17.63
C ILE A 301 -6.28 2.17 16.11
N LEU A 302 -6.33 0.95 15.55
CA LEU A 302 -6.36 0.78 14.09
C LEU A 302 -7.58 1.48 13.46
N LYS A 303 -8.72 1.46 14.16
CA LYS A 303 -9.95 2.14 13.74
C LYS A 303 -9.87 3.67 13.76
N GLN A 304 -8.89 4.26 14.47
CA GLN A 304 -8.69 5.72 14.45
C GLN A 304 -8.12 6.21 13.10
N GLY A 305 -7.65 5.28 12.26
CA GLY A 305 -7.07 5.60 10.96
C GLY A 305 -5.57 5.91 11.03
N LEU A 306 -4.91 5.69 9.90
CA LEU A 306 -3.49 5.96 9.70
C LEU A 306 -3.25 7.47 9.58
N LYS A 307 -2.25 7.98 10.30
CA LYS A 307 -1.81 9.38 10.28
C LYS A 307 -0.57 9.57 9.42
N LEU A 308 0.38 8.64 9.50
CA LEU A 308 1.65 8.70 8.77
C LEU A 308 2.04 7.30 8.32
N LEU A 309 2.42 7.19 7.05
CA LEU A 309 3.06 6.03 6.45
C LEU A 309 4.43 6.45 5.93
N ARG A 310 5.48 5.72 6.29
CA ARG A 310 6.80 5.86 5.68
C ARG A 310 7.29 4.52 5.21
N VAL A 311 7.92 4.47 4.03
CA VAL A 311 8.52 3.25 3.50
C VAL A 311 9.89 3.55 2.90
N CYS A 312 10.90 2.80 3.33
CA CYS A 312 12.23 2.75 2.73
C CYS A 312 12.36 1.41 1.99
N TYR A 313 12.45 1.44 0.66
CA TYR A 313 12.59 0.26 -0.18
C TYR A 313 14.07 0.03 -0.50
N ILE A 314 14.56 -1.19 -0.29
CA ILE A 314 16.00 -1.50 -0.31
C ILE A 314 16.28 -2.61 -1.32
N ASN A 315 15.51 -3.70 -1.28
CA ASN A 315 15.62 -4.83 -2.19
C ASN A 315 14.24 -5.28 -2.67
N GLU A 316 14.21 -6.25 -3.58
CA GLU A 316 13.00 -6.74 -4.23
C GLU A 316 12.73 -8.21 -3.91
N CYS A 317 11.45 -8.59 -4.00
CA CYS A 317 11.00 -9.96 -3.91
C CYS A 317 10.32 -10.40 -5.22
N LEU A 318 10.38 -11.69 -5.50
CA LEU A 318 9.70 -12.33 -6.61
C LEU A 318 8.53 -13.18 -6.10
N GLU A 319 7.68 -13.63 -7.00
CA GLU A 319 6.66 -14.64 -6.69
C GLU A 319 7.28 -15.86 -6.01
N GLY A 320 6.60 -16.39 -4.99
CA GLY A 320 7.01 -17.59 -4.26
C GLY A 320 8.07 -17.34 -3.18
N ASP A 321 8.73 -16.17 -3.16
CA ASP A 321 9.61 -15.77 -2.07
C ASP A 321 8.84 -15.80 -0.74
N VAL A 322 9.48 -16.30 0.31
CA VAL A 322 8.95 -16.26 1.68
C VAL A 322 9.64 -15.14 2.44
N VAL A 323 8.84 -14.25 3.02
CA VAL A 323 9.32 -13.11 3.80
C VAL A 323 8.85 -13.20 5.25
N ASP A 324 9.70 -12.74 6.16
CA ASP A 324 9.38 -12.55 7.56
C ASP A 324 9.16 -11.04 7.82
N VAL A 325 7.99 -10.72 8.35
CA VAL A 325 7.54 -9.37 8.67
C VAL A 325 7.67 -9.16 10.16
N HIS A 326 8.66 -8.38 10.56
CA HIS A 326 8.95 -8.08 11.96
C HIS A 326 8.30 -6.78 12.36
N LEU A 327 7.45 -6.80 13.40
CA LEU A 327 6.69 -5.66 13.90
C LEU A 327 7.07 -5.35 15.36
N TRP A 328 7.26 -4.07 15.66
CA TRP A 328 7.53 -3.61 17.04
C TRP A 328 7.17 -2.13 17.23
N GLN A 329 7.24 -1.68 18.48
CA GLN A 329 7.16 -0.28 18.87
C GLN A 329 8.43 0.12 19.60
N GLU A 330 8.93 1.32 19.34
CA GLU A 330 10.02 1.91 20.11
C GLU A 330 9.51 2.53 21.41
N ALA A 331 10.38 2.61 22.41
CA ALA A 331 10.05 3.27 23.67
C ALA A 331 9.75 4.77 23.43
N GLY A 332 8.57 5.23 23.86
CA GLY A 332 8.12 6.62 23.70
C GLY A 332 7.42 6.92 22.37
N GLU A 333 7.32 5.95 21.45
CA GLU A 333 6.58 6.10 20.20
C GLU A 333 5.17 5.48 20.28
N GLU A 334 4.29 6.14 21.04
CA GLU A 334 2.89 5.70 21.16
C GLU A 334 2.21 5.64 19.78
N PHE A 335 1.34 4.63 19.60
CA PHE A 335 0.55 4.39 18.38
C PHE A 335 1.36 4.31 17.08
N THR A 336 2.67 4.07 17.20
CA THR A 336 3.59 3.98 16.08
C THR A 336 4.18 2.58 16.05
N VAL A 337 4.01 1.91 14.91
CA VAL A 337 4.54 0.57 14.64
C VAL A 337 5.63 0.69 13.61
N ARG A 338 6.77 0.10 13.92
CA ARG A 338 7.88 -0.10 12.98
C ARG A 338 7.83 -1.52 12.45
N CYS A 339 8.24 -1.65 11.20
CA CYS A 339 8.20 -2.89 10.46
C CYS A 339 9.48 -3.08 9.66
N SER A 340 10.04 -4.29 9.70
CA SER A 340 11.13 -4.76 8.84
C SER A 340 10.64 -5.97 8.05
N VAL A 341 10.69 -5.90 6.73
CA VAL A 341 10.38 -7.04 5.86
C VAL A 341 11.70 -7.64 5.38
N GLU A 342 11.91 -8.93 5.67
CA GLU A 342 13.18 -9.62 5.44
C GLU A 342 12.96 -10.92 4.65
N LYS A 343 13.87 -11.22 3.73
CA LYS A 343 13.95 -12.50 3.00
C LYS A 343 15.23 -13.21 3.43
N GLY A 344 15.11 -14.14 4.37
CA GLY A 344 16.29 -14.69 5.06
C GLY A 344 17.05 -13.58 5.80
N GLU A 345 18.30 -13.36 5.45
CA GLU A 345 19.13 -12.26 6.02
C GLU A 345 19.05 -10.95 5.20
N GLN A 346 18.35 -10.97 4.06
CA GLN A 346 18.26 -9.82 3.18
C GLN A 346 17.13 -8.88 3.62
N LEU A 347 17.48 -7.63 3.95
CA LEU A 347 16.51 -6.58 4.24
C LEU A 347 15.82 -6.12 2.95
N ILE A 348 14.50 -6.26 2.87
CA ILE A 348 13.71 -5.92 1.68
C ILE A 348 13.22 -4.47 1.75
N CYS A 349 12.48 -4.15 2.80
CA CYS A 349 12.03 -2.79 3.05
C CYS A 349 11.76 -2.57 4.54
N GLN A 350 11.62 -1.30 4.91
CA GLN A 350 11.26 -0.90 6.26
C GLN A 350 10.13 0.11 6.24
N ILE A 351 9.17 -0.08 7.13
CA ILE A 351 7.91 0.66 7.13
C ILE A 351 7.68 1.24 8.52
N VAL A 352 7.19 2.47 8.58
CA VAL A 352 6.65 3.09 9.80
C VAL A 352 5.18 3.39 9.59
N LEU A 353 4.34 2.88 10.48
CA LEU A 353 2.90 3.10 10.52
C LEU A 353 2.57 3.85 11.81
N GLN A 354 2.16 5.10 11.72
CA GLN A 354 1.64 5.85 12.86
C GLN A 354 0.14 6.05 12.71
N TYR A 355 -0.60 5.69 13.75
CA TYR A 355 -2.05 5.85 13.83
C TYR A 355 -2.43 7.11 14.58
N PHE A 356 -3.66 7.57 14.38
CA PHE A 356 -4.22 8.64 15.19
C PHE A 356 -4.46 8.16 16.62
N SER A 357 -4.14 9.00 17.60
CA SER A 357 -4.55 8.77 18.99
C SER A 357 -6.08 8.84 19.12
N PRO A 358 -6.65 8.14 20.11
CA PRO A 358 -8.05 8.33 20.46
C PRO A 358 -8.34 9.81 20.77
N PRO A 359 -9.53 10.33 20.42
CA PRO A 359 -9.93 11.65 20.89
C PRO A 359 -9.91 11.69 22.42
N ALA A 360 -9.44 12.80 22.99
CA ALA A 360 -9.50 12.99 24.43
C ALA A 360 -10.96 12.83 24.90
N LYS A 361 -11.17 12.05 25.96
CA LYS A 361 -12.48 12.00 26.62
C LYS A 361 -12.74 13.39 27.19
N LEU A 362 -13.72 14.10 26.61
CA LEU A 362 -14.20 15.39 27.10
C LEU A 362 -14.95 15.24 28.42
#